data_AF-A0A949ZUK9-F1
#
_entry.id   AF-A0A949ZUK9-F1
#
_cell.length_a   1.000
_cell.length_b   1.000
_cell.length_c   1.000
_cell.angle_alpha   90.00
_cell.angle_beta   90.00
_cell.angle_gamma   90.00
#
_symmetry.space_group_name_H-M   'P 1'
#
loop_
_entity.id
_entity.type
_entity.pdbx_description
1 polymer ?
#
loop_
_entity_poly.entity_id
_entity_poly.type
_entity_poly.pdbx_seq_one_letter_code
_entity_poly.pdbx_strand_id
1 'polypeptide(L)'
;NAFYGIDKVPFVDAQSFRLKVAGRVRQPGSWSLEQLASLPQEQQVTRLICVEGWSAIGQWGGVPFALFLNRVGADLTAKYVGFKCADDYYQSIDMPTALHPQTILALTFGGRTLPPPLGFPMKLRMPTKLGYKNPKHVVEIFVTNDYPGGYWEDQGYNWFGGS
;
A
#
# COMPACT_ATOMS: atom_id res chain seq x y z
N ASN A 1 3.06 10.34 -0.31
CA ASN A 1 4.47 9.97 -0.09
C ASN A 1 5.45 11.07 -0.52
N ALA A 2 5.00 12.27 -0.95
CA ALA A 2 5.88 13.41 -1.31
C ALA A 2 7.00 13.08 -2.32
N PHE A 3 6.83 12.01 -3.08
CA PHE A 3 7.89 11.45 -3.93
C PHE A 3 8.03 12.20 -5.26
N TYR A 4 6.92 12.76 -5.77
CA TYR A 4 6.87 13.53 -7.00
C TYR A 4 5.82 14.66 -6.89
N GLY A 5 5.90 15.65 -7.78
CA GLY A 5 4.89 16.71 -7.95
C GLY A 5 3.65 16.25 -8.71
N ILE A 6 2.50 16.91 -8.52
CA ILE A 6 1.19 16.51 -9.09
C ILE A 6 1.19 16.33 -10.62
N ASP A 7 2.10 17.02 -11.32
CA ASP A 7 2.35 16.95 -12.75
C ASP A 7 2.99 15.62 -13.21
N LYS A 8 3.59 14.87 -12.29
CA LYS A 8 4.28 13.60 -12.57
C LYS A 8 3.51 12.36 -12.12
N VAL A 9 2.20 12.48 -11.88
CA VAL A 9 1.35 11.34 -11.52
C VAL A 9 1.40 10.30 -12.65
N PRO A 10 1.78 9.04 -12.38
CA PRO A 10 1.85 8.02 -13.42
C PRO A 10 0.46 7.70 -13.94
N PHE A 11 0.37 7.48 -15.25
CA PHE A 11 -0.81 6.87 -15.85
C PHE A 11 -0.74 5.36 -15.66
N VAL A 12 -1.80 4.78 -15.08
CA VAL A 12 -1.96 3.33 -14.97
C VAL A 12 -3.28 2.96 -15.64
N ASP A 13 -3.24 2.08 -16.64
CA ASP A 13 -4.45 1.58 -17.28
C ASP A 13 -5.13 0.51 -16.40
N ALA A 14 -6.40 0.73 -16.09
CA ALA A 14 -7.18 -0.14 -15.22
C ALA A 14 -7.40 -1.54 -15.80
N GLN A 15 -7.53 -1.65 -17.13
CA GLN A 15 -7.90 -2.89 -17.80
C GLN A 15 -6.71 -3.87 -17.86
N SER A 16 -5.54 -3.35 -18.19
CA SER A 16 -4.30 -4.11 -18.24
C SER A 16 -3.60 -4.26 -16.87
N PHE A 17 -3.97 -3.47 -15.86
CA PHE A 17 -3.35 -3.54 -14.54
C PHE A 17 -3.39 -4.95 -13.94
N ARG A 18 -2.24 -5.40 -13.43
CA ARG A 18 -2.11 -6.63 -12.66
C ARG A 18 -1.20 -6.40 -11.46
N LEU A 19 -1.73 -6.60 -10.26
CA LEU A 19 -0.96 -6.61 -9.03
C LEU A 19 -0.21 -7.94 -8.92
N LYS A 20 1.12 -7.89 -8.93
CA LYS A 20 1.97 -9.06 -8.71
C LYS A 20 2.11 -9.36 -7.22
N VAL A 21 1.98 -10.63 -6.86
CA VAL A 21 2.18 -11.15 -5.50
C VAL A 21 3.29 -12.20 -5.53
N ALA A 22 4.32 -12.03 -4.70
CA ALA A 22 5.52 -12.86 -4.71
C ALA A 22 6.12 -13.08 -3.31
N GLY A 23 7.28 -13.75 -3.25
CA GLY A 23 8.01 -14.02 -2.01
C GLY A 23 7.43 -15.22 -1.24
N ARG A 24 7.41 -15.12 0.09
CA ARG A 24 6.92 -16.16 1.01
C ARG A 24 5.39 -16.23 1.03
N VAL A 25 4.81 -16.65 -0.09
CA VAL A 25 3.36 -16.83 -0.30
C VAL A 25 3.09 -18.21 -0.88
N ARG A 26 1.97 -18.84 -0.50
CA ARG A 26 1.56 -20.13 -1.07
C ARG A 26 0.99 -20.00 -2.49
N GLN A 27 0.37 -18.87 -2.80
CA GLN A 27 -0.26 -18.61 -4.10
C GLN A 27 0.36 -17.37 -4.75
N PRO A 28 1.59 -17.45 -5.27
CA PRO A 28 2.16 -16.37 -6.07
C PRO A 28 1.33 -16.20 -7.35
N GLY A 29 1.22 -14.97 -7.84
CA GLY A 29 0.43 -14.72 -9.05
C GLY A 29 0.09 -13.26 -9.27
N SER A 30 -0.83 -13.04 -10.19
CA SER A 30 -1.27 -11.72 -10.62
C SER A 30 -2.75 -11.52 -10.35
N TRP A 31 -3.10 -10.38 -9.76
CA TRP A 31 -4.46 -10.01 -9.39
C TRP A 31 -4.94 -8.82 -10.22
N SER A 32 -6.11 -8.94 -10.84
CA SER A 32 -6.81 -7.82 -11.47
C SER A 32 -7.47 -6.92 -10.43
N LEU A 33 -7.83 -5.69 -10.83
CA LEU A 33 -8.60 -4.78 -9.96
C LEU A 33 -9.98 -5.33 -9.62
N GLU A 34 -10.62 -6.04 -10.57
CA GLU A 34 -11.92 -6.68 -10.35
C GLU A 34 -11.85 -7.75 -9.25
N GLN A 35 -10.83 -8.61 -9.29
CA GLN A 35 -10.62 -9.61 -8.23
C GLN A 35 -10.41 -8.95 -6.86
N LEU A 36 -9.65 -7.85 -6.79
CA LEU A 36 -9.46 -7.13 -5.54
C LEU A 36 -10.73 -6.44 -5.05
N ALA A 37 -11.52 -5.86 -5.96
CA ALA A 37 -12.81 -5.23 -5.64
C ALA A 37 -13.86 -6.25 -5.17
N SER A 38 -13.77 -7.51 -5.61
CA SER A 38 -14.64 -8.60 -5.17
C SER A 38 -14.35 -9.13 -3.76
N LEU A 39 -13.20 -8.80 -3.18
CA LEU A 39 -12.88 -9.17 -1.80
C LEU A 39 -13.71 -8.33 -0.81
N PRO A 40 -13.88 -8.78 0.45
CA PRO A 40 -14.52 -7.97 1.47
C PRO A 40 -13.87 -6.58 1.58
N GLN A 41 -14.71 -5.55 1.57
CA GLN A 41 -14.28 -4.15 1.62
C GLN A 41 -14.62 -3.56 2.99
N GLU A 42 -13.73 -2.70 3.48
CA GLU A 42 -13.97 -1.85 4.64
C GLU A 42 -13.85 -0.38 4.26
N GLN A 43 -14.50 0.48 5.03
CA GLN A 43 -14.37 1.93 4.94
C GLN A 43 -13.84 2.48 6.25
N GLN A 44 -12.95 3.47 6.15
CA GLN A 44 -12.40 4.16 7.31
C GLN A 44 -12.21 5.65 7.04
N VAL A 45 -12.60 6.48 7.99
CA VAL A 45 -12.26 7.92 8.00
C VAL A 45 -11.05 8.10 8.88
N THR A 46 -9.88 8.32 8.28
CA THR A 46 -8.61 8.40 9.04
C THR A 46 -7.75 9.57 8.62
N ARG A 47 -6.97 10.07 9.59
CA ARG A 47 -5.98 11.11 9.38
C ARG A 47 -4.68 10.53 8.84
N LEU A 48 -4.15 11.14 7.80
CA LEU A 48 -2.78 10.95 7.32
C LEU A 48 -1.94 12.11 7.85
N ILE A 49 -0.80 11.79 8.46
CA ILE A 49 0.17 12.77 8.96
C ILE A 49 1.40 12.71 8.06
N CYS A 50 1.83 13.85 7.54
CA CYS A 50 3.07 13.94 6.78
C CYS A 50 4.22 14.32 7.71
N VAL A 51 5.41 13.79 7.39
CA VAL A 51 6.67 14.17 8.05
C VAL A 51 6.98 15.67 7.90
N GLU A 52 6.43 16.32 6.89
CA GLU A 52 6.56 17.75 6.60
C GLU A 52 5.67 18.64 7.51
N GLY A 53 4.98 18.06 8.50
CA GLY A 53 4.22 18.81 9.51
C GLY A 53 2.76 19.10 9.16
N TRP A 54 2.27 18.70 7.99
CA TRP A 54 0.86 18.82 7.60
C TRP A 54 0.08 17.51 7.80
N SER A 55 -1.25 17.59 7.86
CA SER A 55 -2.12 16.41 7.92
C SER A 55 -3.41 16.60 7.13
N ALA A 56 -4.04 15.49 6.74
CA ALA A 56 -5.31 15.48 6.03
C ALA A 56 -6.18 14.31 6.49
N ILE A 57 -7.49 14.53 6.60
CA ILE A 57 -8.48 13.49 6.90
C ILE A 57 -9.13 13.05 5.58
N GLY A 58 -9.31 11.74 5.42
CA GLY A 58 -9.97 11.19 4.23
C GLY A 58 -10.79 9.96 4.55
N GLN A 59 -11.87 9.76 3.78
CA GLN A 59 -12.65 8.53 3.79
C GLN A 59 -12.06 7.56 2.76
N TRP A 60 -11.34 6.57 3.24
CA TRP A 60 -10.68 5.54 2.45
C TRP A 60 -11.54 4.28 2.44
N GLY A 61 -11.61 3.59 1.31
CA GLY A 61 -12.24 2.27 1.23
C GLY A 61 -11.39 1.28 0.47
N GLY A 62 -11.42 0.02 0.88
CA GLY A 62 -10.55 -1.00 0.31
C GLY A 62 -10.56 -2.33 1.06
N VAL A 63 -9.68 -3.23 0.65
CA VAL A 63 -9.56 -4.57 1.23
C VAL A 63 -8.72 -4.50 2.51
N PRO A 64 -9.17 -5.05 3.66
CA PRO A 64 -8.31 -5.24 4.82
C PRO A 64 -7.05 -6.02 4.45
N PHE A 65 -5.88 -5.46 4.74
CA PHE A 65 -4.65 -6.03 4.19
C PHE A 65 -4.32 -7.39 4.80
N ALA A 66 -4.63 -7.58 6.08
CA ALA A 66 -4.56 -8.88 6.73
C ALA A 66 -5.41 -9.95 6.02
N LEU A 67 -6.61 -9.60 5.56
CA LEU A 67 -7.47 -10.50 4.80
C LEU A 67 -6.82 -10.88 3.47
N PHE A 68 -6.28 -9.89 2.75
CA PHE A 68 -5.58 -10.14 1.49
C PHE A 68 -4.35 -11.04 1.68
N LEU A 69 -3.52 -10.78 2.69
CA LEU A 69 -2.35 -11.60 3.01
C LEU A 69 -2.73 -13.05 3.33
N ASN A 70 -3.80 -13.27 4.11
CA ASN A 70 -4.34 -14.61 4.33
C ASN A 70 -4.82 -15.27 3.03
N ARG A 71 -5.51 -14.50 2.17
CA ARG A 71 -6.08 -15.00 0.92
C ARG A 71 -5.03 -15.48 -0.08
N VAL A 72 -3.87 -14.83 -0.14
CA VAL A 72 -2.72 -15.25 -0.97
C VAL A 72 -1.85 -16.31 -0.28
N GLY A 73 -2.19 -16.68 0.96
CA GLY A 73 -1.44 -17.62 1.78
C GLY A 73 -0.04 -17.11 2.11
N ALA A 74 0.09 -15.82 2.46
CA ALA A 74 1.32 -15.25 2.96
C ALA A 74 1.76 -15.97 4.25
N ASP A 75 3.06 -16.17 4.39
CA ASP A 75 3.65 -16.53 5.66
C ASP A 75 3.58 -15.34 6.62
N LEU A 76 2.58 -15.35 7.51
CA LEU A 76 2.35 -14.29 8.48
C LEU A 76 3.38 -14.28 9.63
N THR A 77 4.30 -15.25 9.67
CA THR A 77 5.45 -15.25 10.59
C THR A 77 6.69 -14.58 9.97
N ALA A 78 6.64 -14.25 8.68
CA ALA A 78 7.70 -13.51 8.02
C ALA A 78 7.84 -12.09 8.61
N LYS A 79 9.04 -11.53 8.52
CA LYS A 79 9.34 -10.24 9.16
C LYS A 79 8.75 -9.04 8.42
N TYR A 80 8.73 -9.07 7.08
CA TYR A 80 8.46 -7.89 6.28
C TYR A 80 7.54 -8.15 5.09
N VAL A 81 6.86 -7.08 4.67
CA VAL A 81 6.17 -6.98 3.39
C VAL A 81 6.77 -5.82 2.61
N GLY A 82 7.21 -6.07 1.39
CA GLY A 82 7.76 -5.09 0.47
C GLY A 82 6.79 -4.74 -0.66
N PHE A 83 6.96 -3.54 -1.20
CA PHE A 83 6.12 -2.94 -2.23
C PHE A 83 6.98 -2.35 -3.33
N LYS A 84 6.58 -2.56 -4.59
CA LYS A 84 7.05 -1.77 -5.73
C LYS A 84 5.88 -1.05 -6.38
N CYS A 85 6.14 0.13 -6.89
CA CYS A 85 5.13 1.04 -7.41
C CYS A 85 5.42 1.40 -8.87
N ALA A 86 4.40 1.81 -9.61
CA ALA A 86 4.52 2.16 -11.03
C ALA A 86 5.35 3.43 -11.29
N ASP A 87 5.63 4.22 -10.26
CA ASP A 87 6.41 5.45 -10.28
C ASP A 87 7.89 5.23 -9.92
N ASP A 88 8.37 3.98 -9.82
CA ASP A 88 9.68 3.59 -9.25
C ASP A 88 9.81 3.79 -7.74
N TYR A 89 8.75 4.19 -7.05
CA TYR A 89 8.73 4.19 -5.59
C TYR A 89 8.75 2.76 -5.05
N TYR A 90 9.48 2.54 -3.98
CA TYR A 90 9.46 1.27 -3.25
C TYR A 90 9.46 1.54 -1.75
N GLN A 91 8.86 0.61 -1.03
CA GLN A 91 8.68 0.74 0.41
C GLN A 91 8.57 -0.65 1.04
N SER A 92 8.81 -0.75 2.35
CA SER A 92 8.55 -1.94 3.13
C SER A 92 7.97 -1.62 4.50
N ILE A 93 7.29 -2.59 5.08
CA ILE A 93 6.76 -2.53 6.45
C ILE A 93 6.99 -3.85 7.17
N ASP A 94 7.00 -3.80 8.49
CA ASP A 94 6.96 -4.98 9.33
C ASP A 94 5.60 -5.68 9.26
N MET A 95 5.60 -7.00 9.39
CA MET A 95 4.39 -7.81 9.35
C MET A 95 3.32 -7.40 10.37
N PRO A 96 3.65 -7.01 11.63
CA PRO A 96 2.65 -6.45 12.55
C PRO A 96 1.93 -5.22 12.00
N THR A 97 2.63 -4.28 11.36
CA THR A 97 1.98 -3.14 10.67
C THR A 97 1.08 -3.63 9.52
N ALA A 98 1.54 -4.61 8.75
CA ALA A 98 0.76 -5.17 7.64
C ALA A 98 -0.54 -5.84 8.13
N LEU A 99 -0.50 -6.48 9.29
CA LEU A 99 -1.63 -7.17 9.92
C LEU A 99 -2.51 -6.26 10.77
N HIS A 100 -2.12 -4.99 10.95
CA HIS A 100 -2.90 -4.06 11.76
C HIS A 100 -4.31 -3.87 11.18
N PRO A 101 -5.38 -3.88 12.00
CA PRO A 101 -6.76 -3.83 11.51
C PRO A 101 -7.09 -2.62 10.62
N GLN A 102 -6.42 -1.49 10.83
CA GLN A 102 -6.61 -0.28 10.02
C GLN A 102 -5.77 -0.22 8.73
N THR A 103 -4.91 -1.22 8.49
CA THR A 103 -4.11 -1.29 7.27
C THR A 103 -4.95 -1.90 6.15
N ILE A 104 -5.17 -1.12 5.08
CA ILE A 104 -5.99 -1.55 3.94
C ILE A 104 -5.26 -1.33 2.61
N LEU A 105 -5.57 -2.17 1.63
CA LEU A 105 -5.35 -1.89 0.22
C LEU A 105 -6.49 -0.99 -0.26
N ALA A 106 -6.26 0.32 -0.25
CA ALA A 106 -7.25 1.32 -0.61
C ALA A 106 -7.49 1.32 -2.13
N LEU A 107 -8.75 1.14 -2.52
CA LEU A 107 -9.25 1.16 -3.91
C LEU A 107 -10.20 2.33 -4.15
N THR A 108 -10.76 2.92 -3.09
CA THR A 108 -11.72 4.02 -3.17
C THR A 108 -11.39 5.16 -2.19
N PHE A 109 -11.87 6.35 -2.54
CA PHE A 109 -11.80 7.56 -1.72
C PHE A 109 -13.13 8.31 -1.82
N GLY A 110 -13.75 8.65 -0.69
CA GLY A 110 -15.05 9.32 -0.66
C GLY A 110 -16.16 8.53 -1.38
N GLY A 111 -16.11 7.19 -1.29
CA GLY A 111 -17.08 6.30 -1.95
C GLY A 111 -16.93 6.17 -3.48
N ARG A 112 -15.87 6.76 -4.07
CA ARG A 112 -15.59 6.69 -5.51
C ARG A 112 -14.25 6.01 -5.76
N THR A 113 -14.00 5.57 -7.00
CA THR A 113 -12.68 5.07 -7.42
C THR A 113 -11.57 6.00 -6.98
N LEU A 114 -10.49 5.43 -6.44
CA LEU A 114 -9.33 6.19 -5.98
C LEU A 114 -8.80 7.07 -7.11
N PRO A 115 -8.69 8.39 -6.96
CA PRO A 115 -8.17 9.24 -8.04
C PRO A 115 -6.66 9.08 -8.20
N PRO A 116 -6.09 9.26 -9.42
CA PRO A 116 -4.66 9.08 -9.68
C PRO A 116 -3.72 9.83 -8.73
N PRO A 117 -3.95 11.10 -8.38
CA PRO A 117 -3.12 11.80 -7.40
C PRO A 117 -2.99 11.10 -6.03
N LEU A 118 -4.03 10.38 -5.62
CA LEU A 118 -4.09 9.65 -4.36
C LEU A 118 -3.59 8.21 -4.46
N GLY A 119 -3.22 7.76 -5.66
CA GLY A 119 -2.53 6.49 -5.88
C GLY A 119 -3.29 5.46 -6.69
N PHE A 120 -4.21 5.86 -7.59
CA PHE A 120 -4.85 4.93 -8.52
C PHE A 120 -3.81 4.00 -9.20
N PRO A 121 -4.06 2.69 -9.32
CA PRO A 121 -5.32 2.02 -9.05
C PRO A 121 -5.47 1.54 -7.61
N MET A 122 -4.37 1.50 -6.85
CA MET A 122 -4.41 1.21 -5.43
C MET A 122 -3.25 1.83 -4.67
N LYS A 123 -3.51 2.09 -3.39
CA LYS A 123 -2.53 2.56 -2.41
C LYS A 123 -2.61 1.68 -1.17
N LEU A 124 -1.48 1.44 -0.53
CA LEU A 124 -1.51 0.93 0.84
C LEU A 124 -1.77 2.10 1.80
N ARG A 125 -2.83 1.96 2.61
CA ARG A 125 -3.21 2.95 3.61
C ARG A 125 -2.98 2.38 5.00
N MET A 126 -2.12 3.04 5.77
CA MET A 126 -1.71 2.69 7.14
C MET A 126 -1.82 3.90 8.04
N PRO A 127 -2.91 4.06 8.81
CA PRO A 127 -3.12 5.21 9.68
C PRO A 127 -2.09 5.36 10.81
N THR A 128 -1.45 4.27 11.21
CA THR A 128 -0.42 4.23 12.25
C THR A 128 0.96 4.70 11.76
N LYS A 129 1.08 5.08 10.49
CA LYS A 129 2.34 5.44 9.83
C LYS A 129 2.26 6.79 9.13
N LEU A 130 3.40 7.47 9.08
CA LEU A 130 3.59 8.71 8.33
C LEU A 130 3.37 8.51 6.83
N GLY A 131 3.04 9.62 6.16
CA GLY A 131 2.60 9.63 4.76
C GLY A 131 3.58 9.06 3.74
N TYR A 132 4.89 9.04 4.03
CA TYR A 132 5.89 8.42 3.15
C TYR A 132 5.84 6.89 3.20
N LYS A 133 5.51 6.30 4.34
CA LYS A 133 5.36 4.84 4.47
C LYS A 133 4.15 4.29 3.71
N ASN A 134 3.23 5.12 3.23
CA ASN A 134 1.99 4.73 2.55
C ASN A 134 2.19 4.75 1.00
N PRO A 135 2.71 3.68 0.37
CA PRO A 135 3.00 3.65 -1.07
C PRO A 135 1.74 3.81 -1.93
N LYS A 136 1.87 4.59 -3.00
CA LYS A 136 0.86 4.80 -4.04
C LYS A 136 1.17 3.94 -5.27
N HIS A 137 0.19 3.68 -6.14
CA HIS A 137 0.41 3.00 -7.42
C HIS A 137 1.08 1.63 -7.27
N VAL A 138 0.68 0.86 -6.25
CA VAL A 138 1.34 -0.43 -5.93
C VAL A 138 1.11 -1.42 -7.08
N VAL A 139 2.20 -1.98 -7.62
CA VAL A 139 2.19 -2.97 -8.71
C VAL A 139 2.74 -4.33 -8.26
N GLU A 140 3.56 -4.38 -7.21
CA GLU A 140 4.06 -5.64 -6.63
C GLU A 140 4.00 -5.60 -5.11
N ILE A 141 3.56 -6.71 -4.51
CA ILE A 141 3.62 -6.98 -3.07
C ILE A 141 4.39 -8.28 -2.88
N PHE A 142 5.37 -8.30 -1.98
CA PHE A 142 6.13 -9.50 -1.68
C PHE A 142 6.43 -9.67 -0.19
N VAL A 143 6.40 -10.91 0.27
CA VAL A 143 6.64 -11.27 1.68
C VAL A 143 8.06 -11.82 1.83
N THR A 144 8.81 -11.34 2.83
CA THR A 144 10.21 -11.72 3.01
C THR A 144 10.67 -11.62 4.47
N ASN A 145 11.80 -12.26 4.78
CA ASN A 145 12.52 -12.11 6.05
C ASN A 145 13.70 -11.14 5.97
N ASP A 146 14.13 -10.79 4.76
CA ASP A 146 15.20 -9.84 4.52
C ASP A 146 14.60 -8.44 4.45
N TYR A 147 15.21 -7.48 5.15
CA TYR A 147 14.71 -6.11 5.19
C TYR A 147 14.88 -5.46 3.79
N PRO A 148 13.78 -5.12 3.08
CA PRO A 148 13.90 -4.62 1.70
C PRO A 148 14.34 -3.17 1.57
N GLY A 149 14.42 -2.43 2.69
CA GLY A 149 14.60 -0.97 2.67
C GLY A 149 13.34 -0.22 2.23
N GLY A 150 13.53 1.05 1.87
CA GLY A 150 12.48 1.91 1.35
C GLY A 150 13.08 3.20 0.84
N TYR A 151 12.44 3.80 -0.17
CA TYR A 151 13.04 4.92 -0.89
C TYR A 151 13.49 6.06 0.03
N TRP A 152 12.66 6.46 1.00
CA TRP A 152 13.00 7.55 1.90
C TRP A 152 13.94 7.11 3.02
N GLU A 153 13.87 5.85 3.43
CA GLU A 153 14.79 5.26 4.39
C GLU A 153 16.23 5.29 3.88
N ASP A 154 16.44 5.04 2.59
CA ASP A 154 17.72 5.17 1.92
C ASP A 154 18.24 6.64 1.89
N GLN A 155 17.33 7.60 2.08
CA GLN A 155 17.65 9.03 2.23
C GLN A 155 17.79 9.46 3.70
N GLY A 156 17.84 8.50 4.65
CA GLY A 156 18.03 8.75 6.07
C GLY A 156 16.74 8.92 6.89
N TYR A 157 15.56 8.69 6.30
CA TYR A 157 14.31 8.72 7.05
C TYR A 157 14.20 7.51 7.99
N ASN A 158 13.46 7.67 9.09
CA ASN A 158 13.27 6.59 10.05
C ASN A 158 12.57 5.38 9.41
N TRP A 159 13.09 4.17 9.64
CA TRP A 159 12.53 2.96 9.03
C TRP A 159 11.11 2.62 9.48
N PHE A 160 10.79 2.88 10.75
CA PHE A 160 9.49 2.56 11.33
C PHE A 160 8.43 3.59 10.96
N GLY A 161 8.79 4.88 10.99
CA GLY A 161 7.96 5.99 10.50
C GLY A 161 6.55 6.04 11.09
N GLY A 162 6.41 5.87 12.42
CA GLY A 162 5.13 5.84 13.13
C GLY A 162 4.54 7.23 13.41
N SER A 163 3.22 7.29 13.60
CA SER A 163 2.46 8.53 13.87
C SER A 163 1.38 8.35 14.91
#